data_AF-A0A3R6U834-F1
#
_entry.id   AF-A0A3R6U834-F1
#
_cell.length_a   1.000
_cell.length_b   1.000
_cell.length_c   1.000
_cell.angle_alpha   90.00
_cell.angle_beta   90.00
_cell.angle_gamma   90.00
#
_symmetry.space_group_name_H-M   'P 1'
#
loop_
_entity.id
_entity.type
_entity.pdbx_description
1 polymer ?
#
loop_
_entity_poly.entity_id
_entity_poly.type
_entity_poly.pdbx_seq_one_letter_code
_entity_poly.pdbx_strand_id
1 'polypeptide(L)'
;MRHNITKKVISAMLSGVLMLSLAGCGKVAKFPETVVNTSLVVEKDGKVESYLVNTFDKDFYSLDGLTQMVQEEAEEFNAAHGDAAEPPMAVKTVQMLGDGATVQVVQEFTDTESYADYNEQELFYGTRVEALAEGISVDLGLVSAADGTPAEEQKLNKALDKNHMIITNASAYIYCPYPVLYLSEGVVMGEDGYVDASQSDGVVTILMKK
;
A
#
# COMPACT_ATOMS: atom_id res chain seq x y z
N MET A 1 -49.97 -53.92 14.49
CA MET A 1 -48.86 -54.46 15.32
C MET A 1 -47.62 -54.43 14.44
N ARG A 2 -46.74 -53.43 14.62
CA ARG A 2 -45.51 -53.46 15.46
C ARG A 2 -44.47 -54.48 15.01
N HIS A 3 -43.21 -54.02 15.04
CA HIS A 3 -41.92 -54.68 14.75
C HIS A 3 -41.51 -54.75 13.27
N ASN A 4 -40.27 -54.49 12.87
CA ASN A 4 -39.14 -53.82 13.51
C ASN A 4 -38.04 -53.64 12.46
N ILE A 5 -37.21 -52.64 12.72
CA ILE A 5 -35.92 -52.28 12.12
C ILE A 5 -35.04 -53.51 11.87
N THR A 6 -34.39 -53.61 10.70
CA THR A 6 -33.03 -54.17 10.64
C THR A 6 -32.22 -53.62 9.48
N LYS A 7 -31.00 -53.23 9.83
CA LYS A 7 -30.01 -52.46 9.10
C LYS A 7 -29.50 -53.21 7.87
N LYS A 8 -29.30 -52.49 6.75
CA LYS A 8 -28.30 -52.87 5.74
C LYS A 8 -27.37 -51.69 5.52
N VAL A 9 -26.16 -51.87 6.03
CA VAL A 9 -24.99 -51.02 5.79
C VAL A 9 -24.59 -51.23 4.32
N ILE A 10 -24.65 -50.17 3.52
CA ILE A 10 -23.97 -50.14 2.22
C ILE A 10 -23.06 -48.92 2.24
N SER A 11 -21.78 -49.23 2.36
CA SER A 11 -20.65 -48.34 2.14
C SER A 11 -20.65 -47.87 0.69
N ALA A 12 -20.58 -46.57 0.46
CA ALA A 12 -20.21 -45.99 -0.83
C ALA A 12 -19.32 -44.77 -0.57
N MET A 13 -18.02 -45.02 -0.73
CA MET A 13 -16.90 -44.11 -0.70
C MET A 13 -16.76 -43.42 -2.08
N LEU A 14 -16.07 -42.27 -2.12
CA LEU A 14 -15.71 -41.43 -3.28
C LEU A 14 -16.85 -40.56 -3.88
N SER A 15 -16.68 -39.28 -4.18
CA SER A 15 -15.45 -38.53 -4.44
C SER A 15 -15.69 -37.05 -4.11
N GLY A 16 -14.80 -36.49 -3.29
CA GLY A 16 -14.76 -35.06 -3.04
C GLY A 16 -14.33 -34.32 -4.29
N VAL A 17 -15.18 -33.39 -4.75
CA VAL A 17 -14.72 -32.23 -5.49
C VAL A 17 -14.78 -31.09 -4.48
N LEU A 18 -13.72 -30.99 -3.67
CA LEU A 18 -13.40 -29.75 -3.01
C LEU A 18 -12.99 -28.82 -4.16
N MET A 19 -13.93 -28.02 -4.66
CA MET A 19 -13.58 -26.83 -5.42
C MET A 19 -12.83 -25.94 -4.43
N LEU A 20 -11.52 -26.15 -4.32
CA LEU A 20 -10.59 -25.14 -3.86
C LEU A 20 -10.74 -24.00 -4.87
N SER A 21 -11.68 -23.10 -4.61
CA SER A 21 -11.60 -21.76 -5.14
C SER A 21 -10.22 -21.27 -4.77
N LEU A 22 -9.31 -21.22 -5.73
CA LEU A 22 -8.12 -20.39 -5.63
C LEU A 22 -8.66 -18.96 -5.50
N ALA A 23 -9.01 -18.57 -4.27
CA ALA A 23 -8.99 -17.18 -3.89
C ALA A 23 -7.54 -16.78 -4.11
N GLY A 24 -7.27 -16.17 -5.26
CA GLY A 24 -5.98 -15.54 -5.52
C GLY A 24 -5.72 -14.63 -4.35
N CYS A 25 -4.73 -14.99 -3.54
CA CYS A 25 -4.30 -14.15 -2.44
C CYS A 25 -3.77 -12.85 -3.04
N GLY A 26 -4.27 -11.74 -2.50
CA GLY A 26 -4.14 -10.40 -3.06
C GLY A 26 -5.45 -9.96 -3.74
N LYS A 27 -6.31 -9.29 -2.98
CA LYS A 27 -7.30 -8.39 -3.58
C LYS A 27 -6.61 -7.04 -3.78
N VAL A 28 -6.98 -6.33 -4.84
CA VAL A 28 -6.63 -4.89 -4.91
C VAL A 28 -7.28 -4.23 -3.71
N ALA A 29 -6.51 -3.40 -3.01
CA ALA A 29 -6.98 -2.72 -1.81
C ALA A 29 -8.24 -1.92 -2.11
N LYS A 30 -9.22 -1.95 -1.20
CA LYS A 30 -10.37 -1.06 -1.28
C LYS A 30 -10.00 0.23 -0.57
N PHE A 31 -9.83 1.31 -1.34
CA PHE A 31 -9.60 2.62 -0.75
C PHE A 31 -10.87 3.11 -0.01
N PRO A 32 -10.77 3.57 1.25
CA PRO A 32 -11.94 4.01 2.01
C PRO A 32 -12.46 5.35 1.52
N GLU A 33 -13.76 5.61 1.71
CA GLU A 33 -14.36 6.93 1.39
C GLU A 33 -13.85 8.04 2.31
N THR A 34 -13.51 7.70 3.55
CA THR A 34 -12.90 8.62 4.52
C THR A 34 -11.60 8.02 5.02
N VAL A 35 -10.51 8.73 4.76
CA VAL A 35 -9.17 8.32 5.17
C VAL A 35 -8.87 8.96 6.52
N VAL A 36 -8.70 8.15 7.56
CA VAL A 36 -8.49 8.62 8.94
C VAL A 36 -7.12 8.24 9.50
N ASN A 37 -6.27 7.63 8.68
CA ASN A 37 -4.89 7.26 9.00
C ASN A 37 -3.95 7.77 7.92
N THR A 38 -2.71 8.06 8.27
CA THR A 38 -1.68 8.43 7.28
C THR A 38 -1.53 7.30 6.26
N SER A 39 -1.74 7.64 4.99
CA SER A 39 -1.86 6.67 3.91
C SER A 39 -1.16 7.16 2.65
N LEU A 40 -0.61 6.23 1.87
CA LEU A 40 -0.05 6.48 0.55
C LEU A 40 -0.76 5.59 -0.47
N VAL A 41 -1.27 6.20 -1.54
CA VAL A 41 -1.87 5.51 -2.66
C VAL A 41 -0.93 5.61 -3.84
N VAL A 42 -0.53 4.47 -4.38
CA VAL A 42 0.25 4.41 -5.63
C VAL A 42 -0.69 3.94 -6.74
N GLU A 43 -0.85 4.76 -7.77
CA GLU A 43 -1.67 4.44 -8.93
C GLU A 43 -0.88 3.60 -9.96
N LYS A 44 -1.59 3.02 -10.94
CA LYS A 44 -0.97 2.09 -11.91
C LYS A 44 0.07 2.75 -12.80
N ASP A 45 -0.12 4.02 -13.08
CA ASP A 45 0.77 4.88 -13.87
C ASP A 45 1.91 5.50 -13.06
N GLY A 46 1.94 5.26 -11.74
CA GLY A 46 3.00 5.73 -10.84
C GLY A 46 2.67 7.02 -10.09
N LYS A 47 1.53 7.66 -10.40
CA LYS A 47 1.02 8.80 -9.66
C LYS A 47 0.79 8.44 -8.19
N VAL A 48 1.08 9.38 -7.28
CA VAL A 48 0.99 9.15 -5.84
C VAL A 48 0.00 10.12 -5.20
N GLU A 49 -0.86 9.62 -4.31
CA GLU A 49 -1.68 10.44 -3.44
C GLU A 49 -1.29 10.18 -1.98
N SER A 50 -0.82 11.22 -1.29
CA SER A 50 -0.43 11.20 0.12
C SER A 50 -1.52 11.81 0.98
N TYR A 51 -1.92 11.06 2.00
CA TYR A 51 -2.87 11.49 3.01
C TYR A 51 -2.12 11.58 4.33
N LEU A 52 -1.81 12.80 4.77
CA LEU A 52 -1.18 13.05 6.07
C LEU A 52 -2.28 13.32 7.08
N VAL A 53 -2.44 12.44 8.08
CA VAL A 53 -3.47 12.58 9.11
C VAL A 53 -2.80 12.72 10.48
N ASN A 54 -3.01 13.86 11.13
CA ASN A 54 -2.41 14.17 12.43
C ASN A 54 -3.39 14.85 13.37
N THR A 55 -3.10 14.77 14.68
CA THR A 55 -3.90 15.45 15.71
C THR A 55 -3.32 16.83 16.02
N PHE A 56 -4.15 17.86 15.90
CA PHE A 56 -3.85 19.28 16.13
C PHE A 56 -4.54 19.73 17.43
N ASP A 57 -4.14 19.16 18.56
CA ASP A 57 -4.81 19.34 19.87
C ASP A 57 -4.36 20.61 20.64
N LYS A 58 -3.59 21.49 20.00
CA LYS A 58 -3.08 22.72 20.63
C LYS A 58 -3.77 23.95 20.08
N ASP A 59 -4.21 24.82 20.97
CA ASP A 59 -4.96 26.04 20.66
C ASP A 59 -4.20 27.06 19.78
N PHE A 60 -2.88 26.92 19.66
CA PHE A 60 -2.06 27.77 18.79
C PHE A 60 -1.97 27.27 17.35
N TYR A 61 -2.46 26.06 17.05
CA TYR A 61 -2.57 25.59 15.68
C TYR A 61 -3.82 26.17 15.02
N SER A 62 -3.69 26.62 13.77
CA SER A 62 -4.82 27.06 12.97
C SER A 62 -4.82 26.33 11.63
N LEU A 63 -6.00 25.94 11.16
CA LEU A 63 -6.16 25.29 9.87
C LEU A 63 -5.72 26.21 8.73
N ASP A 64 -6.04 27.52 8.83
CA ASP A 64 -5.63 28.53 7.85
C ASP A 64 -4.11 28.66 7.77
N GLY A 65 -3.42 28.70 8.92
CA GLY A 65 -1.96 28.77 8.97
C GLY A 65 -1.29 27.51 8.41
N LEU A 66 -1.84 26.32 8.70
CA LEU A 66 -1.38 25.08 8.07
C LEU A 66 -1.61 25.11 6.56
N THR A 67 -2.79 25.54 6.13
CA THR A 67 -3.17 25.62 4.71
C THR A 67 -2.21 26.53 3.95
N GLN A 68 -1.90 27.70 4.49
CA GLN A 68 -0.93 28.62 3.91
C GLN A 68 0.46 27.99 3.84
N MET A 69 0.93 27.36 4.92
CA MET A 69 2.23 26.70 4.98
C MET A 69 2.38 25.63 3.89
N VAL A 70 1.44 24.68 3.80
CA VAL A 70 1.55 23.59 2.81
C VAL A 70 1.38 24.09 1.37
N GLN A 71 0.64 25.19 1.15
CA GLN A 71 0.54 25.82 -0.17
C GLN A 71 1.85 26.51 -0.56
N GLU A 72 2.46 27.27 0.35
CA GLU A 72 3.75 27.92 0.13
C GLU A 72 4.85 26.89 -0.17
N GLU A 73 4.94 25.82 0.62
CA GLU A 73 5.90 24.72 0.37
C GLU A 73 5.69 24.06 -0.99
N ALA A 74 4.43 23.82 -1.39
CA ALA A 74 4.12 23.24 -2.70
C ALA A 74 4.48 24.18 -3.86
N GLU A 75 4.24 25.49 -3.70
CA GLU A 75 4.64 26.50 -4.68
C GLU A 75 6.16 26.58 -4.82
N GLU A 76 6.90 26.57 -3.71
CA GLU A 76 8.36 26.57 -3.70
C GLU A 76 8.92 25.31 -4.36
N PHE A 77 8.39 24.13 -4.02
CA PHE A 77 8.78 22.87 -4.62
C PHE A 77 8.53 22.85 -6.14
N ASN A 78 7.33 23.23 -6.56
CA ASN A 78 6.97 23.29 -7.98
C ASN A 78 7.84 24.30 -8.74
N ALA A 79 8.16 25.45 -8.13
CA ALA A 79 9.04 26.45 -8.74
C ALA A 79 10.49 25.94 -8.90
N ALA A 80 10.98 25.12 -7.96
CA ALA A 80 12.29 24.49 -8.06
C ALA A 80 12.38 23.45 -9.19
N HIS A 81 11.24 22.90 -9.61
CA HIS A 81 11.14 21.87 -10.65
C HIS A 81 10.79 22.39 -12.07
N GLY A 82 10.62 23.70 -12.23
CA GLY A 82 10.65 24.38 -13.54
C GLY A 82 9.60 23.94 -14.57
N ASP A 83 9.93 24.08 -15.87
CA ASP A 83 9.08 23.95 -17.08
C ASP A 83 8.48 22.54 -17.34
N ALA A 84 8.22 21.75 -16.30
CA ALA A 84 7.46 20.52 -16.42
C ALA A 84 6.09 20.81 -17.08
N ALA A 85 5.62 19.88 -17.91
CA ALA A 85 4.35 20.05 -18.62
C ALA A 85 3.16 20.23 -17.66
N GLU A 86 3.29 19.68 -16.46
CA GLU A 86 2.39 19.85 -15.33
C GLU A 86 3.21 19.97 -14.03
N PRO A 87 2.70 20.69 -13.00
CA PRO A 87 3.38 20.80 -11.72
C PRO A 87 3.58 19.41 -11.08
N PRO A 88 4.78 19.08 -10.55
CA PRO A 88 5.07 17.76 -10.00
C PRO A 88 4.27 17.44 -8.73
N MET A 89 3.71 18.45 -8.05
CA MET A 89 2.79 18.23 -6.96
C MET A 89 1.61 19.23 -6.90
N ALA A 90 0.52 18.81 -6.25
CA ALA A 90 -0.62 19.67 -5.94
C ALA A 90 -1.19 19.36 -4.55
N VAL A 91 -1.45 20.40 -3.75
CA VAL A 91 -2.24 20.27 -2.52
C VAL A 91 -3.72 20.19 -2.90
N LYS A 92 -4.36 19.05 -2.63
CA LYS A 92 -5.77 18.81 -2.99
C LYS A 92 -6.72 19.35 -1.95
N THR A 93 -6.48 19.03 -0.68
CA THR A 93 -7.32 19.45 0.45
C THR A 93 -6.52 19.61 1.72
N VAL A 94 -6.89 20.60 2.53
CA VAL A 94 -6.50 20.71 3.95
C VAL A 94 -7.78 20.85 4.73
N GLN A 95 -8.09 19.88 5.59
CA GLN A 95 -9.40 19.81 6.24
C GLN A 95 -9.33 19.19 7.63
N MET A 96 -10.27 19.61 8.50
CA MET A 96 -10.54 18.90 9.75
C MET A 96 -11.29 17.60 9.46
N LEU A 97 -10.96 16.52 10.17
CA LEU A 97 -11.69 15.27 10.14
C LEU A 97 -12.63 15.17 11.35
N GLY A 98 -13.93 15.05 11.07
CA GLY A 98 -14.98 14.96 12.08
C GLY A 98 -15.06 16.20 12.98
N ASP A 99 -15.57 16.01 14.19
CA ASP A 99 -15.75 17.09 15.18
C ASP A 99 -14.52 17.28 16.10
N GLY A 100 -13.43 16.55 15.82
CA GLY A 100 -12.24 16.48 16.66
C GLY A 100 -11.14 17.45 16.23
N ALA A 101 -9.96 17.28 16.83
CA ALA A 101 -8.75 18.04 16.51
C ALA A 101 -7.93 17.39 15.37
N THR A 102 -8.47 16.42 14.64
CA THR A 102 -7.73 15.70 13.61
C THR A 102 -7.75 16.51 12.31
N VAL A 103 -6.59 16.67 11.70
CA VAL A 103 -6.43 17.35 10.41
C VAL A 103 -5.91 16.36 9.38
N GLN A 104 -6.38 16.53 8.15
CA GLN A 104 -5.89 15.83 6.98
C GLN A 104 -5.36 16.82 5.96
N VAL A 105 -4.17 16.54 5.45
CA VAL A 105 -3.60 17.16 4.26
C VAL A 105 -3.55 16.09 3.17
N VAL A 106 -4.10 16.39 2.00
CA VAL A 106 -4.04 15.52 0.82
C VAL A 106 -3.15 16.19 -0.22
N GLN A 107 -2.11 15.49 -0.64
CA GLN A 107 -1.15 15.92 -1.65
C GLN A 107 -1.10 14.90 -2.77
N GLU A 108 -1.09 15.38 -4.00
CA GLU A 108 -0.98 14.59 -5.21
C GLU A 108 0.37 14.86 -5.85
N PHE A 109 1.05 13.81 -6.29
CA PHE A 109 2.34 13.86 -6.97
C PHE A 109 2.24 13.15 -8.31
N THR A 110 2.92 13.65 -9.34
CA THR A 110 2.88 13.07 -10.69
C THR A 110 3.49 11.68 -10.75
N ASP A 111 4.43 11.38 -9.86
CA ASP A 111 5.19 10.13 -9.81
C ASP A 111 5.82 9.91 -8.42
N THR A 112 6.45 8.75 -8.24
CA THR A 112 7.14 8.40 -6.99
C THR A 112 8.41 9.20 -6.75
N GLU A 113 9.06 9.71 -7.80
CA GLU A 113 10.27 10.53 -7.70
C GLU A 113 9.94 11.90 -7.08
N SER A 114 8.88 12.54 -7.57
CA SER A 114 8.36 13.80 -7.04
C SER A 114 7.92 13.68 -5.58
N TYR A 115 7.29 12.57 -5.21
CA TYR A 115 6.97 12.27 -3.81
C TYR A 115 8.23 12.12 -2.96
N ALA A 116 9.20 11.32 -3.43
CA ALA A 116 10.44 11.02 -2.72
C ALA A 116 11.26 12.28 -2.45
N ASP A 117 11.37 13.16 -3.46
CA ASP A 117 12.10 14.43 -3.34
C ASP A 117 11.41 15.40 -2.38
N TYR A 118 10.09 15.62 -2.53
CA TYR A 118 9.35 16.55 -1.65
C TYR A 118 9.37 16.12 -0.18
N ASN A 119 9.23 14.83 0.11
CA ASN A 119 9.16 14.32 1.48
C ASN A 119 10.52 13.93 2.07
N GLU A 120 11.61 14.03 1.30
CA GLU A 120 12.94 13.50 1.64
C GLU A 120 12.87 12.02 2.09
N GLN A 121 12.06 11.23 1.39
CA GLN A 121 11.75 9.83 1.70
C GLN A 121 12.04 8.90 0.53
N GLU A 122 12.15 7.61 0.79
CA GLU A 122 12.28 6.60 -0.25
C GLU A 122 10.89 6.17 -0.72
N LEU A 123 10.65 6.29 -2.02
CA LEU A 123 9.52 5.66 -2.69
C LEU A 123 9.92 5.30 -4.12
N PHE A 124 9.87 4.01 -4.42
CA PHE A 124 10.07 3.46 -5.76
C PHE A 124 8.85 2.62 -6.14
N TYR A 125 8.43 2.72 -7.40
CA TYR A 125 7.43 1.83 -7.99
C TYR A 125 7.86 1.39 -9.39
N GLY A 126 8.13 0.09 -9.55
CA GLY A 126 8.64 -0.43 -10.81
C GLY A 126 9.08 -1.88 -10.72
N THR A 127 9.86 -2.33 -11.70
CA THR A 127 10.41 -3.68 -11.78
C THR A 127 11.71 -3.81 -11.01
N ARG A 128 12.15 -5.06 -10.77
CA ARG A 128 13.47 -5.33 -10.18
C ARG A 128 14.61 -4.72 -10.99
N VAL A 129 14.49 -4.73 -12.33
CA VAL A 129 15.54 -4.23 -13.22
C VAL A 129 15.68 -2.71 -13.10
N GLU A 130 14.57 -1.99 -13.04
CA GLU A 130 14.55 -0.54 -12.85
C GLU A 130 15.12 -0.16 -11.47
N ALA A 131 14.68 -0.82 -10.39
CA ALA A 131 15.22 -0.58 -9.05
C ALA A 131 16.74 -0.73 -9.00
N LEU A 132 17.27 -1.82 -9.57
CA LEU A 132 18.72 -2.07 -9.61
C LEU A 132 19.47 -1.07 -10.48
N ALA A 133 18.84 -0.54 -11.55
CA ALA A 133 19.44 0.47 -12.40
C ALA A 133 19.58 1.83 -11.67
N GLU A 134 18.67 2.11 -10.74
CA GLU A 134 18.71 3.28 -9.84
C GLU A 134 19.60 3.07 -8.60
N GLY A 135 20.21 1.88 -8.47
CA GLY A 135 21.07 1.53 -7.33
C GLY A 135 20.30 1.12 -6.07
N ILE A 136 18.99 0.90 -6.19
CA ILE A 136 18.12 0.47 -5.08
C ILE A 136 18.29 -1.03 -4.88
N SER A 137 18.62 -1.43 -3.65
CA SER A 137 18.70 -2.84 -3.28
C SER A 137 17.31 -3.45 -3.16
N VAL A 138 17.12 -4.65 -3.70
CA VAL A 138 15.86 -5.40 -3.58
C VAL A 138 16.01 -6.48 -2.53
N ASP A 139 15.16 -6.42 -1.49
CA ASP A 139 15.09 -7.43 -0.45
C ASP A 139 14.57 -8.77 -1.00
N LEU A 140 15.25 -9.86 -0.67
CA LEU A 140 14.88 -11.23 -1.03
C LEU A 140 14.32 -12.01 0.18
N GLY A 141 14.41 -11.47 1.39
CA GLY A 141 13.86 -12.02 2.63
C GLY A 141 12.36 -11.77 2.78
N LEU A 142 11.60 -11.89 1.69
CA LEU A 142 10.16 -11.60 1.71
C LEU A 142 9.35 -12.76 2.27
N VAL A 143 8.20 -12.43 2.86
CA VAL A 143 7.18 -13.38 3.30
C VAL A 143 5.94 -13.30 2.41
N SER A 144 5.20 -14.40 2.31
CA SER A 144 3.93 -14.50 1.62
C SER A 144 2.89 -13.57 2.27
N ALA A 145 2.28 -12.70 1.47
CA ALA A 145 1.23 -11.80 1.96
C ALA A 145 -0.05 -12.55 2.44
N ALA A 146 -0.20 -13.82 2.07
CA ALA A 146 -1.35 -14.63 2.41
C ALA A 146 -1.29 -15.20 3.83
N ASP A 147 -0.10 -15.59 4.28
CA ASP A 147 0.08 -16.41 5.48
C ASP A 147 1.37 -16.12 6.26
N GLY A 148 2.17 -15.14 5.83
CA GLY A 148 3.42 -14.75 6.50
C GLY A 148 4.53 -15.78 6.40
N THR A 149 4.37 -16.85 5.61
CA THR A 149 5.42 -17.86 5.44
C THR A 149 6.57 -17.31 4.60
N PRO A 150 7.85 -17.66 4.90
CA PRO A 150 8.99 -17.23 4.08
C PRO A 150 8.81 -17.64 2.61
N ALA A 151 9.12 -16.73 1.70
CA ALA A 151 8.99 -16.99 0.28
C ALA A 151 9.97 -18.07 -0.20
N GLU A 152 9.48 -19.01 -1.00
CA GLU A 152 10.34 -19.99 -1.66
C GLU A 152 11.15 -19.31 -2.76
N GLU A 153 12.49 -19.39 -2.68
CA GLU A 153 13.43 -18.65 -3.52
C GLU A 153 13.13 -18.74 -5.02
N GLN A 154 12.83 -19.94 -5.54
CA GLN A 154 12.54 -20.11 -6.97
C GLN A 154 11.24 -19.43 -7.39
N LYS A 155 10.22 -19.43 -6.52
CA LYS A 155 8.94 -18.78 -6.79
C LYS A 155 9.06 -17.26 -6.66
N LEU A 156 9.80 -16.80 -5.65
CA LEU A 156 10.08 -15.38 -5.45
C LEU A 156 10.81 -14.79 -6.66
N ASN A 157 11.89 -15.42 -7.10
CA ASN A 157 12.65 -14.94 -8.27
C ASN A 157 11.77 -14.86 -9.52
N LYS A 158 10.95 -15.88 -9.80
CA LYS A 158 9.99 -15.86 -10.92
C LYS A 158 8.93 -14.75 -10.79
N ALA A 159 8.56 -14.39 -9.57
CA ALA A 159 7.62 -13.30 -9.32
C ALA A 159 8.29 -11.93 -9.51
N LEU A 160 9.52 -11.76 -9.01
CA LEU A 160 10.34 -10.56 -9.21
C LEU A 160 10.63 -10.27 -10.69
N ASP A 161 10.81 -11.31 -11.51
CA ASP A 161 11.05 -11.16 -12.96
C ASP A 161 9.84 -10.68 -13.75
N LYS A 162 8.63 -10.83 -13.21
CA LYS A 162 7.38 -10.64 -13.95
C LYS A 162 6.56 -9.46 -13.49
N ASN A 163 6.76 -9.02 -12.26
CA ASN A 163 5.86 -8.08 -11.61
C ASN A 163 6.58 -6.83 -11.12
N HIS A 164 5.78 -5.88 -10.63
CA HIS A 164 6.25 -4.63 -10.05
C HIS A 164 6.30 -4.75 -8.54
N MET A 165 7.16 -3.95 -7.93
CA MET A 165 7.29 -3.77 -6.50
C MET A 165 7.18 -2.31 -6.12
N ILE A 166 6.80 -2.07 -4.87
CA ILE A 166 7.02 -0.81 -4.18
C ILE A 166 8.16 -1.01 -3.18
N ILE A 167 9.10 -0.07 -3.12
CA ILE A 167 10.15 -0.02 -2.10
C ILE A 167 10.03 1.34 -1.41
N THR A 168 9.83 1.36 -0.10
CA THR A 168 9.60 2.63 0.62
C THR A 168 10.01 2.58 2.08
N ASN A 169 10.41 3.73 2.63
CA ASN A 169 10.61 3.92 4.07
C ASN A 169 9.48 4.75 4.72
N ALA A 170 8.39 5.03 3.98
CA ALA A 170 7.29 5.83 4.49
C ALA A 170 6.50 5.08 5.59
N SER A 171 6.30 5.76 6.72
CA SER A 171 5.43 5.29 7.80
C SER A 171 3.97 5.61 7.46
N ALA A 172 3.32 4.71 6.73
CA ALA A 172 1.95 4.88 6.25
C ALA A 172 1.24 3.55 5.97
N TYR A 173 -0.08 3.61 5.76
CA TYR A 173 -0.82 2.54 5.11
C TYR A 173 -0.67 2.65 3.59
N ILE A 174 -0.11 1.63 2.96
CA ILE A 174 0.22 1.65 1.53
C ILE A 174 -0.88 0.95 0.72
N TYR A 175 -1.55 1.69 -0.14
CA TYR A 175 -2.55 1.21 -1.07
C TYR A 175 -1.90 0.93 -2.43
N CYS A 176 -1.75 -0.35 -2.72
CA CYS A 176 -1.06 -0.85 -3.89
C CYS A 176 -1.98 -0.88 -5.13
N PRO A 177 -1.47 -0.57 -6.34
CA PRO A 177 -2.25 -0.59 -7.57
C PRO A 177 -2.65 -2.00 -8.05
N TYR A 178 -2.01 -3.02 -7.45
CA TYR A 178 -2.16 -4.44 -7.81
C TYR A 178 -2.23 -5.32 -6.54
N PRO A 179 -2.76 -6.55 -6.67
CA PRO A 179 -2.70 -7.57 -5.62
C PRO A 179 -1.30 -7.79 -5.04
N VAL A 180 -1.15 -7.74 -3.72
CA VAL A 180 0.13 -8.03 -3.05
C VAL A 180 0.39 -9.54 -3.01
N LEU A 181 1.60 -9.95 -3.40
CA LEU A 181 2.07 -11.34 -3.36
C LEU A 181 2.99 -11.59 -2.17
N TYR A 182 3.97 -10.72 -1.99
CA TYR A 182 5.00 -10.82 -0.96
C TYR A 182 5.32 -9.46 -0.38
N LEU A 183 5.79 -9.45 0.86
CA LEU A 183 6.11 -8.26 1.62
C LEU A 183 7.29 -8.53 2.55
N SER A 184 8.02 -7.49 2.97
CA SER A 184 9.12 -7.63 3.93
C SER A 184 8.66 -8.25 5.25
N GLU A 185 9.55 -9.01 5.91
CA GLU A 185 9.25 -9.64 7.20
C GLU A 185 8.83 -8.60 8.25
N GLY A 186 7.80 -8.92 9.04
CA GLY A 186 7.26 -8.02 10.08
C GLY A 186 6.20 -7.04 9.59
N VAL A 187 6.07 -6.84 8.28
CA VAL A 187 4.98 -6.08 7.66
C VAL A 187 3.74 -6.97 7.52
N VAL A 188 2.54 -6.40 7.57
CA VAL A 188 1.29 -7.17 7.47
C VAL A 188 0.28 -6.52 6.52
N MET A 189 -0.66 -7.33 6.03
CA MET A 189 -1.81 -6.84 5.28
C MET A 189 -2.89 -6.33 6.24
N GLY A 190 -3.46 -5.17 5.94
CA GLY A 190 -4.68 -4.68 6.59
C GLY A 190 -5.94 -5.36 6.06
N GLU A 191 -7.06 -5.21 6.78
CA GLU A 191 -8.34 -5.86 6.45
C GLU A 191 -8.87 -5.49 5.05
N ASP A 192 -8.65 -4.24 4.63
CA ASP A 192 -9.08 -3.71 3.33
C ASP A 192 -8.06 -3.92 2.21
N GLY A 193 -6.99 -4.68 2.46
CA GLY A 193 -5.98 -5.06 1.47
C GLY A 193 -4.86 -4.04 1.24
N TYR A 194 -4.77 -3.00 2.07
CA TYR A 194 -3.58 -2.15 2.16
C TYR A 194 -2.44 -2.89 2.87
N VAL A 195 -1.21 -2.41 2.71
CA VAL A 195 -0.05 -2.88 3.47
C VAL A 195 0.17 -1.94 4.65
N ASP A 196 0.23 -2.47 5.87
CA ASP A 196 0.52 -1.68 7.06
C ASP A 196 2.04 -1.53 7.24
N ALA A 197 2.59 -0.42 6.75
CA ALA A 197 3.98 -0.01 6.95
C ALA A 197 4.10 1.07 8.04
N SER A 198 3.03 1.39 8.76
CA SER A 198 2.99 2.51 9.72
C SER A 198 3.96 2.34 10.89
N GLN A 199 4.31 1.10 11.23
CA GLN A 199 5.22 0.76 12.32
C GLN A 199 6.58 0.22 11.83
N SER A 200 6.88 0.35 10.54
CA SER A 200 8.17 -0.10 10.01
C SER A 200 9.26 0.92 10.35
N ASP A 201 10.32 0.47 11.01
CA ASP A 201 11.52 1.28 11.31
C ASP A 201 12.55 1.26 10.16
N GLY A 202 12.20 0.66 9.01
CA GLY A 202 13.10 0.51 7.88
C GLY A 202 12.38 0.38 6.54
N VAL A 203 13.16 0.09 5.49
CA VAL A 203 12.68 -0.05 4.12
C VAL A 203 11.77 -1.27 3.99
N VAL A 204 10.57 -1.05 3.49
CA VAL A 204 9.56 -2.06 3.17
C VAL A 204 9.59 -2.34 1.67
N THR A 205 9.72 -3.61 1.29
CA THR A 205 9.51 -4.08 -0.08
C THR A 205 8.15 -4.77 -0.20
N ILE A 206 7.35 -4.37 -1.18
CA ILE A 206 6.02 -4.91 -1.46
C ILE A 206 6.00 -5.41 -2.91
N LEU A 207 6.03 -6.73 -3.11
CA LEU A 207 5.95 -7.33 -4.44
C LEU A 207 4.50 -7.63 -4.79
N MET A 208 4.02 -7.09 -5.90
CA MET A 208 2.62 -7.19 -6.33
C MET A 208 2.47 -8.09 -7.57
N LYS A 209 1.24 -8.37 -8.00
CA LYS A 209 0.92 -9.15 -9.21
C LYS A 209 0.28 -8.27 -10.27
N LYS A 210 1.04 -7.93 -11.32
CA LYS A 210 0.52 -7.17 -12.47
C LYS A 210 -0.40 -8.02 -13.35
#